data_AF-A0A529TAY3-F1
#
_entry.id   AF-A0A529TAY3-F1
#
_cell.length_a   1.000
_cell.length_b   1.000
_cell.length_c   1.000
_cell.angle_alpha   90.00
_cell.angle_beta   90.00
_cell.angle_gamma   90.00
#
_symmetry.space_group_name_H-M   'P 1'
#
loop_
_entity.id
_entity.type
_entity.pdbx_description
1 polymer ?
#
loop_
_entity_poly.entity_id
_entity_poly.type
_entity_poly.pdbx_seq_one_letter_code
_entity_poly.pdbx_strand_id
1 'polypeptide(L)'
;IALVANQVFGGRPQDRAHAIAVYRDNVEAVLNTVPAERLLVHKLGDGWAPLCSHLGVPVPEESYPARNTTQEFRSALGIVQ
;
A
#
# COMPACT_ATOMS: atom_id res chain seq x y z
N ILE A 1 -15.68 -1.17 -0.14
CA ILE A 1 -15.04 -2.37 0.49
C ILE A 1 -15.39 -3.66 -0.27
N ALA A 2 -16.67 -3.90 -0.60
CA ALA A 2 -17.11 -5.12 -1.29
C ALA A 2 -16.36 -5.44 -2.60
N LEU A 3 -15.96 -4.41 -3.37
CA LEU A 3 -15.18 -4.59 -4.61
C LEU A 3 -13.86 -5.35 -4.36
N VAL A 4 -13.02 -4.84 -3.45
CA VAL A 4 -11.71 -5.44 -3.14
C VAL A 4 -11.87 -6.81 -2.48
N ALA A 5 -12.85 -6.95 -1.57
CA ALA A 5 -13.15 -8.22 -0.92
C ALA A 5 -13.42 -9.34 -1.94
N ASN A 6 -14.21 -9.05 -2.99
CA ASN A 6 -14.58 -10.04 -3.98
C ASN A 6 -13.53 -10.22 -5.08
N GLN A 7 -13.01 -9.13 -5.64
CA GLN A 7 -12.11 -9.20 -6.80
C GLN A 7 -10.68 -9.58 -6.44
N VAL A 8 -10.18 -9.15 -5.28
CA VAL A 8 -8.80 -9.40 -4.87
C VAL A 8 -8.73 -10.62 -3.95
N PHE A 9 -9.60 -10.66 -2.94
CA PHE A 9 -9.56 -11.72 -1.92
C PHE A 9 -10.51 -12.88 -2.19
N GLY A 10 -11.20 -12.93 -3.33
CA GLY A 10 -12.09 -14.03 -3.70
C GLY A 10 -13.23 -14.24 -2.69
N GLY A 11 -13.71 -13.16 -2.06
CA GLY A 11 -14.78 -13.18 -1.05
C GLY A 11 -14.34 -13.66 0.34
N ARG A 12 -13.03 -13.88 0.58
CA ARG A 12 -12.50 -14.39 1.86
C ARG A 12 -11.49 -13.45 2.55
N PRO A 13 -11.73 -12.13 2.65
CA PRO A 13 -10.77 -11.20 3.26
C PRO A 13 -10.49 -11.44 4.75
N GLN A 14 -11.40 -12.13 5.47
CA GLN A 14 -11.27 -12.45 6.90
C GLN A 14 -10.44 -13.71 7.18
N ASP A 15 -10.17 -14.54 6.16
CA ASP A 15 -9.23 -15.65 6.30
C ASP A 15 -7.81 -15.07 6.27
N ARG A 16 -7.19 -15.03 7.46
CA ARG A 16 -5.87 -14.42 7.65
C ARG A 16 -4.79 -15.08 6.79
N ALA A 17 -4.79 -16.41 6.67
CA ALA A 17 -3.76 -17.11 5.92
C ALA A 17 -3.90 -16.83 4.43
N HIS A 18 -5.14 -16.89 3.93
CA HIS A 18 -5.46 -16.54 2.54
C HIS A 18 -5.12 -15.08 2.21
N ALA A 19 -5.50 -14.13 3.07
CA ALA A 19 -5.23 -12.71 2.84
C ALA A 19 -3.72 -12.39 2.80
N ILE A 20 -2.92 -13.02 3.66
CA ILE A 20 -1.46 -12.87 3.66
C ILE A 20 -0.86 -13.47 2.39
N ALA A 21 -1.34 -14.63 1.94
CA ALA A 21 -0.86 -15.27 0.72
C ALA A 21 -1.12 -14.38 -0.51
N VAL A 22 -2.38 -13.94 -0.71
CA VAL A 22 -2.76 -13.06 -1.82
C VAL A 22 -1.93 -11.76 -1.82
N TYR A 23 -1.68 -11.16 -0.65
CA TYR A 23 -0.82 -9.98 -0.55
C TYR A 23 0.61 -10.26 -1.02
N ARG A 24 1.21 -11.36 -0.57
CA ARG A 24 2.59 -11.74 -0.91
C ARG A 24 2.72 -12.07 -2.40
N ASP A 25 1.78 -12.85 -2.94
CA ASP A 25 1.75 -13.22 -4.35
C ASP A 25 1.69 -11.97 -5.24
N ASN A 26 0.88 -10.98 -4.87
CA ASN A 26 0.81 -9.70 -5.60
C ASN A 26 2.14 -8.92 -5.53
N VAL A 27 2.78 -8.85 -4.35
CA VAL A 27 4.08 -8.18 -4.21
C VAL A 27 5.13 -8.89 -5.07
N GLU A 28 5.22 -10.21 -4.99
CA GLU A 28 6.16 -11.01 -5.80
C GLU A 28 5.91 -10.85 -7.30
N ALA A 29 4.64 -10.86 -7.73
CA ALA A 29 4.29 -10.65 -9.13
C ALA A 29 4.80 -9.30 -9.65
N VAL A 30 4.67 -8.22 -8.87
CA VAL A 30 5.20 -6.89 -9.25
C VAL A 30 6.73 -6.90 -9.30
N LEU A 31 7.39 -7.43 -8.26
CA LEU A 31 8.85 -7.50 -8.19
C LEU A 31 9.46 -8.30 -9.35
N ASN A 32 8.78 -9.36 -9.80
CA ASN A 32 9.26 -10.24 -10.86
C ASN A 32 8.98 -9.73 -12.28
N THR A 33 8.01 -8.81 -12.44
CA THR A 33 7.55 -8.39 -13.78
C THR A 33 7.92 -6.95 -14.14
N VAL A 34 8.16 -6.08 -13.16
CA VAL A 34 8.56 -4.69 -13.41
C VAL A 34 10.08 -4.59 -13.47
N PRO A 35 10.67 -4.01 -14.53
CA PRO A 35 12.11 -3.77 -14.61
C PRO A 35 12.61 -2.93 -13.43
N ALA A 36 13.77 -3.27 -12.88
CA ALA A 36 14.29 -2.68 -11.63
C ALA A 36 14.47 -1.15 -11.74
N GLU A 37 14.88 -0.66 -12.90
CA GLU A 37 15.05 0.77 -13.17
C GLU A 37 13.73 1.57 -13.18
N ARG A 38 12.59 0.88 -13.31
CA ARG A 38 11.23 1.46 -13.26
C ARG A 38 10.51 1.16 -11.94
N LEU A 39 11.18 0.53 -10.99
CA LEU A 39 10.58 0.03 -9.76
C LEU A 39 11.22 0.66 -8.52
N LEU A 40 10.39 1.26 -7.67
CA LEU A 40 10.77 1.68 -6.32
C LEU A 40 9.97 0.88 -5.30
N VAL A 41 10.67 0.19 -4.39
CA VAL A 41 10.05 -0.39 -3.20
C VAL A 41 10.05 0.68 -2.10
N HIS A 42 8.93 1.38 -1.96
CA HIS A 42 8.74 2.47 -1.00
C HIS A 42 7.99 1.97 0.24
N LYS A 43 8.65 1.93 1.40
CA LYS A 43 8.09 1.45 2.67
C LYS A 43 7.48 2.59 3.49
N LEU A 44 6.57 2.22 4.40
CA LEU A 44 6.00 3.19 5.35
C LEU A 44 7.11 3.82 6.18
N GLY A 45 7.19 5.15 6.14
CA GLY A 45 8.21 5.92 6.86
C GLY A 45 9.41 6.35 6.02
N ASP A 46 9.56 5.85 4.79
CA ASP A 46 10.70 6.18 3.92
C ASP A 46 10.74 7.69 3.52
N GLY A 47 9.60 8.38 3.58
CA GLY A 47 9.53 9.83 3.40
C GLY A 47 9.72 10.29 1.95
N TRP A 48 10.05 11.58 1.75
CA TRP A 48 10.16 12.16 0.41
C TRP A 48 11.43 11.75 -0.33
N ALA A 49 12.56 11.63 0.36
CA ALA A 49 13.88 11.51 -0.26
C ALA A 49 14.01 10.36 -1.28
N PRO A 50 13.69 9.09 -0.96
CA PRO A 50 13.81 8.00 -1.92
C PRO A 50 12.81 8.11 -3.07
N LEU A 51 11.60 8.61 -2.81
CA LEU A 51 10.57 8.81 -3.84
C LEU A 51 10.97 9.89 -4.84
N CYS A 52 11.36 11.07 -4.36
CA CYS A 52 11.78 12.19 -5.21
C CYS A 52 13.04 11.84 -6.02
N SER A 53 14.00 11.13 -5.42
CA SER A 53 15.19 10.65 -6.13
C SER A 53 14.85 9.68 -7.25
N HIS A 54 13.89 8.77 -7.06
CA HIS A 54 13.47 7.82 -8.09
C HIS A 54 12.72 8.53 -9.24
N LEU A 55 11.91 9.53 -8.91
CA LEU A 55 11.13 10.29 -9.89
C LEU A 55 11.91 11.40 -10.61
N GLY A 56 13.12 11.73 -10.15
CA GLY A 56 13.95 12.79 -10.74
C GLY A 56 13.42 14.21 -10.48
N VAL A 57 12.76 14.42 -9.34
CA VAL A 57 12.14 15.70 -8.94
C VAL A 57 12.74 16.22 -7.63
N PRO A 58 12.69 17.53 -7.34
CA PRO A 58 13.14 18.06 -6.06
C PRO A 58 12.28 17.56 -4.89
N VAL A 59 12.89 17.48 -3.70
CA VAL A 59 12.20 17.21 -2.44
C VAL A 59 11.43 18.48 -2.03
N PRO A 60 10.12 18.39 -1.72
CA PRO A 60 9.35 19.55 -1.27
C PRO A 60 9.70 19.93 0.18
N GLU A 61 9.43 21.18 0.56
CA GLU A 61 9.66 21.66 1.94
C GLU A 61 8.63 21.13 2.95
N GLU A 62 7.48 20.65 2.46
CA GLU A 62 6.42 20.12 3.32
C GLU A 62 6.78 18.75 3.91
N SER A 63 6.23 18.46 5.09
CA SER A 63 6.38 17.16 5.72
C SER A 63 5.69 16.06 4.91
N TYR A 64 6.29 14.86 4.87
CA TYR A 64 5.68 13.72 4.21
C TYR A 64 4.31 13.40 4.83
N PRO A 65 3.26 13.18 4.03
CA PRO A 65 1.91 13.02 4.55
C PRO A 65 1.78 11.75 5.40
N ALA A 66 1.12 11.89 6.55
CA ALA A 66 0.75 10.77 7.42
C ALA A 66 -0.76 10.86 7.69
N ARG A 67 -1.55 10.16 6.88
CA ARG A 67 -3.02 10.13 6.93
C ARG A 67 -3.52 8.72 6.69
N ASN A 68 -4.83 8.52 6.85
CA ASN A 68 -5.49 7.23 6.68
C ASN A 68 -4.97 6.16 7.66
N THR A 69 -4.69 6.59 8.89
CA THR A 69 -4.41 5.69 10.01
C THR A 69 -5.61 4.77 10.26
N THR A 70 -5.38 3.65 10.95
CA THR A 70 -6.47 2.73 11.30
C THR A 70 -7.59 3.42 12.07
N GLN A 71 -7.27 4.37 12.95
CA GLN A 71 -8.27 5.15 13.68
C GLN A 71 -9.06 6.06 12.74
N GLU A 72 -8.38 6.87 11.92
CA GLU A 72 -9.06 7.76 10.95
C GLU A 72 -9.97 6.98 10.01
N PHE A 73 -9.50 5.83 9.50
CA PHE A 73 -10.26 4.99 8.58
C PHE A 73 -11.51 4.37 9.23
N ARG A 74 -11.37 3.86 10.46
CA ARG A 74 -12.50 3.32 11.23
C ARG A 74 -13.55 4.39 11.52
N SER A 75 -13.11 5.59 11.92
CA SER A 75 -13.99 6.74 12.13
C SER A 75 -14.72 7.12 10.84
N ALA A 76 -14.01 7.19 9.71
CA ALA A 76 -14.60 7.53 8.42
C ALA A 76 -15.65 6.51 7.92
N LEU A 77 -15.50 5.23 8.30
CA LEU A 77 -16.44 4.16 7.96
C LEU A 77 -17.56 3.96 8.98
N GLY A 78 -17.57 4.72 10.09
CA GLY A 78 -18.52 4.49 11.18
C GLY A 78 -18.34 3.13 11.87
N ILE A 79 -17.18 2.47 11.68
CA ILE A 79 -16.83 1.22 12.36
C ILE A 79 -16.13 1.62 13.66
N VAL A 80 -16.90 2.25 14.56
CA VAL A 80 -16.45 2.60 15.90
C VAL A 80 -16.59 1.34 16.77
N GLN A 81 -15.52 0.94 17.45
CA GLN A 81 -15.62 0.09 18.64
C GLN A 81 -15.88 0.98 19.85
#